data_AF-A0A1J4KQD1-F1
#
_entry.id   AF-A0A1J4KQD1-F1
#
_cell.length_a   1.000
_cell.length_b   1.000
_cell.length_c   1.000
_cell.angle_alpha   90.00
_cell.angle_beta   90.00
_cell.angle_gamma   90.00
#
_symmetry.space_group_name_H-M   'P 1'
#
loop_
_entity.id
_entity.type
_entity.pdbx_description
1 polymer ?
#
loop_
_entity_poly.entity_id
_entity_poly.type
_entity_poly.pdbx_seq_one_letter_code
_entity_poly.pdbx_strand_id
1 'polypeptide(L)'
;MALSLKQQETVPNLTRHLNRLIYRLENREEDLERQTANERLKIGERLKDYDYEKSEAWRAIKSLGWDSLNQKELLSVAYVISNKCGAVIDREAKRRKAILVKWFDENLEAIQPYFKSIKLEYGS
;
A
#
# COMPACT_ATOMS: atom_id res chain seq x y z
N MET A 1 7.21 -52.41 9.33
CA MET A 1 6.49 -52.28 8.05
C MET A 1 5.70 -50.99 8.09
N ALA A 2 6.16 -49.98 7.38
CA ALA A 2 5.50 -48.68 7.29
C ALA A 2 4.53 -48.73 6.11
N LEU A 3 3.24 -48.50 6.34
CA LEU A 3 2.34 -47.94 5.33
C LEU A 3 1.29 -47.07 6.02
N SER A 4 1.44 -45.79 5.73
CA SER A 4 0.65 -44.62 6.08
C SER A 4 -0.86 -44.84 5.93
N LEU A 5 -1.59 -44.81 7.05
CA LEU A 5 -3.03 -44.53 7.05
C LEU A 5 -3.22 -43.02 6.93
N LYS A 6 -3.08 -42.52 5.70
CA LYS A 6 -3.58 -41.20 5.32
C LYS A 6 -5.10 -41.19 5.57
N GLN A 7 -5.50 -40.38 6.55
CA GLN A 7 -6.72 -39.57 6.56
C GLN A 7 -7.84 -40.10 5.64
N GLN A 8 -8.71 -40.96 6.17
CA GLN A 8 -10.04 -41.17 5.57
C GLN A 8 -10.86 -39.89 5.79
N GLU A 9 -10.72 -38.93 4.88
CA GLU A 9 -11.68 -37.84 4.79
C GLU A 9 -13.03 -38.44 4.40
N THR A 10 -13.98 -38.43 5.33
CA THR A 10 -15.30 -38.99 5.08
C THR A 10 -15.96 -38.24 3.91
N VAL A 11 -16.52 -38.97 2.95
CA VAL A 11 -17.22 -38.45 1.76
C VAL A 11 -18.08 -37.20 2.03
N PRO A 12 -18.90 -37.11 3.09
CA PRO A 12 -19.67 -35.90 3.39
C PRO A 12 -18.82 -34.64 3.72
N ASN A 13 -17.62 -34.80 4.27
CA ASN A 13 -16.70 -33.68 4.50
C ASN A 13 -16.09 -33.19 3.18
N LEU A 14 -15.77 -34.11 2.26
CA LEU A 14 -15.32 -33.78 0.90
C LEU A 14 -16.42 -33.07 0.11
N THR A 15 -17.66 -33.56 0.13
CA THR A 15 -18.79 -32.91 -0.54
C THR A 15 -19.02 -31.49 0.00
N ARG A 16 -18.95 -31.30 1.32
CA ARG A 16 -19.07 -29.98 1.93
C ARG A 16 -17.92 -29.05 1.52
N HIS A 17 -16.70 -29.57 1.45
CA HIS A 17 -15.53 -28.80 1.05
C HIS A 17 -15.61 -28.39 -0.43
N LEU A 18 -15.99 -29.32 -1.31
CA LEU A 18 -16.18 -29.06 -2.74
C LEU A 18 -17.29 -28.03 -2.99
N ASN A 19 -18.43 -28.14 -2.30
CA ASN A 19 -19.50 -27.14 -2.42
C ASN A 19 -19.05 -25.74 -1.98
N ARG A 20 -18.21 -25.64 -0.94
CA ARG A 20 -17.60 -24.35 -0.55
C ARG A 20 -16.64 -23.82 -1.62
N LEU A 21 -15.88 -24.70 -2.27
CA LEU A 21 -14.96 -24.29 -3.33
C LEU A 21 -15.71 -23.83 -4.58
N ILE A 22 -16.76 -24.57 -4.97
CA ILE A 22 -17.64 -24.20 -6.09
C ILE A 22 -18.27 -22.84 -5.83
N TYR A 23 -18.86 -22.62 -4.66
CA TYR A 23 -19.44 -21.33 -4.28
C TYR A 23 -18.41 -20.18 -4.34
N ARG A 24 -17.16 -20.40 -3.90
CA ARG A 24 -16.10 -19.38 -4.00
C ARG A 24 -15.66 -19.11 -5.44
N LEU A 25 -15.70 -20.12 -6.31
CA LEU A 25 -15.33 -19.96 -7.72
C LEU A 25 -16.43 -19.24 -8.49
N GLU A 26 -17.69 -19.59 -8.22
CA GLU A 26 -18.87 -18.95 -8.82
C GLU A 26 -18.96 -17.46 -8.46
N ASN A 27 -18.61 -17.09 -7.22
CA ASN A 27 -18.68 -15.71 -6.73
C ASN A 27 -17.32 -14.99 -6.72
N ARG A 28 -16.32 -15.52 -7.44
CA ARG A 28 -14.94 -15.02 -7.35
C ARG A 28 -14.81 -13.55 -7.77
N GLU A 29 -15.45 -13.15 -8.86
CA GLU A 29 -15.41 -11.76 -9.33
C GLU A 29 -16.08 -10.82 -8.33
N GLU A 30 -17.26 -11.19 -7.82
CA GLU A 30 -17.99 -10.39 -6.83
C GLU A 30 -17.22 -10.25 -5.51
N ASP A 31 -16.57 -11.32 -5.04
CA ASP A 31 -15.71 -11.28 -3.85
C ASP A 31 -14.47 -10.40 -4.05
N LEU A 32 -13.85 -10.45 -5.23
CA LEU A 32 -12.73 -9.58 -5.58
C LEU A 32 -13.16 -8.10 -5.66
N GLU A 33 -14.33 -7.83 -6.23
CA GLU A 33 -14.91 -6.49 -6.28
C GLU A 33 -15.26 -5.96 -4.89
N ARG A 34 -15.87 -6.78 -4.02
CA ARG A 34 -16.16 -6.41 -2.62
C ARG A 34 -14.89 -6.16 -1.82
N GLN A 35 -13.84 -6.96 -1.99
CA GLN A 35 -12.54 -6.71 -1.35
C GLN A 35 -11.93 -5.40 -1.84
N THR A 36 -11.99 -5.13 -3.15
CA THR A 36 -11.49 -3.89 -3.75
C THR A 36 -12.27 -2.67 -3.28
N ALA A 37 -13.60 -2.79 -3.17
CA ALA A 37 -14.48 -1.73 -2.70
C ALA A 37 -14.26 -1.43 -1.20
N ASN A 38 -14.15 -2.45 -0.36
CA ASN A 38 -13.86 -2.29 1.07
C ASN A 38 -12.47 -1.70 1.30
N GLU A 39 -11.47 -2.09 0.50
CA GLU A 39 -10.16 -1.43 0.55
C GLU A 39 -10.26 0.05 0.17
N ARG A 40 -10.99 0.39 -0.91
CA ARG A 40 -11.22 1.78 -1.34
C ARG A 40 -11.96 2.61 -0.28
N LEU A 41 -12.97 2.04 0.37
CA LEU A 41 -13.73 2.70 1.43
C LEU A 41 -12.87 2.95 2.67
N LYS A 42 -12.08 1.97 3.12
CA LYS A 42 -11.16 2.15 4.27
C LYS A 42 -10.08 3.20 4.02
N ILE A 43 -9.60 3.30 2.78
CA ILE A 43 -8.72 4.40 2.36
C ILE A 43 -9.47 5.72 2.40
N GLY A 44 -10.67 5.76 1.84
CA GLY A 44 -11.53 6.94 1.81
C GLY A 44 -11.85 7.45 3.20
N GLU A 45 -12.06 6.56 4.18
CA GLU A 45 -12.23 6.93 5.59
C GLU A 45 -10.96 7.47 6.22
N ARG A 46 -9.78 6.89 5.93
CA ARG A 46 -8.49 7.40 6.43
C ARG A 46 -8.05 8.72 5.80
N LEU A 47 -8.52 9.01 4.58
CA LEU A 47 -8.29 10.25 3.84
C LEU A 47 -9.43 11.27 3.97
N LYS A 48 -10.53 10.91 4.63
CA LYS A 48 -11.76 11.73 4.70
C LYS A 48 -11.52 13.11 5.32
N ASP A 49 -10.57 13.19 6.24
CA ASP A 49 -10.15 14.42 6.90
C ASP A 49 -8.74 14.89 6.46
N TYR A 50 -8.15 14.24 5.46
CA TYR A 50 -6.79 14.53 4.99
C TYR A 50 -6.81 14.96 3.53
N ASP A 51 -6.94 16.26 3.35
CA ASP A 51 -6.87 16.89 2.03
C ASP A 51 -5.40 17.06 1.63
N TYR A 52 -4.84 16.02 1.01
CA TYR A 52 -3.43 16.00 0.60
C TYR A 52 -3.07 17.17 -0.33
N GLU A 53 -4.04 17.75 -1.06
CA GLU A 53 -3.79 18.93 -1.89
C GLU A 53 -3.51 20.20 -1.08
N LYS A 54 -4.01 20.27 0.16
CA LYS A 54 -3.78 21.39 1.09
C LYS A 54 -2.61 21.15 2.04
N SER A 55 -2.05 19.95 2.06
CA SER A 55 -0.91 19.59 2.90
C SER A 55 0.33 20.43 2.56
N GLU A 56 1.08 20.82 3.59
CA GLU A 56 2.34 21.55 3.41
C GLU A 56 3.41 20.68 2.75
N ALA A 57 3.44 19.37 3.07
CA ALA A 57 4.33 18.44 2.40
C ALA A 57 4.01 18.31 0.91
N TRP A 58 2.74 18.26 0.52
CA TRP A 58 2.38 18.19 -0.89
C TRP A 58 2.76 19.47 -1.64
N ARG A 59 2.61 20.63 -1.01
CA ARG A 59 3.09 21.90 -1.57
C ARG A 59 4.61 21.90 -1.74
N ALA A 60 5.36 21.36 -0.78
CA ALA A 60 6.81 21.20 -0.88
C ALA A 60 7.21 20.24 -2.01
N ILE A 61 6.58 19.06 -2.08
CA ILE A 61 6.75 18.07 -3.17
C ILE A 61 6.49 18.72 -4.52
N LYS A 62 5.39 19.48 -4.66
CA LYS A 62 5.06 20.20 -5.90
C LYS A 62 6.07 21.29 -6.24
N SER A 63 6.58 22.02 -5.25
CA SER A 63 7.64 23.02 -5.45
C SER A 63 8.98 22.41 -5.90
N LEU A 64 9.22 21.15 -5.55
CA LEU A 64 10.39 20.37 -5.95
C LEU A 64 10.22 19.68 -7.31
N GLY A 65 9.02 19.78 -7.93
CA GLY A 65 8.69 19.09 -9.17
C GLY A 65 8.48 17.58 -9.00
N TRP A 66 8.16 17.14 -7.79
CA TRP A 66 7.94 15.72 -7.47
C TRP A 66 6.48 15.28 -7.67
N ASP A 67 5.59 16.21 -8.05
CA ASP A 67 4.19 15.93 -8.33
C ASP A 67 4.01 14.97 -9.51
N SER A 68 4.86 15.13 -10.54
CA SER A 68 4.91 14.27 -11.72
C SER A 68 5.55 12.90 -11.47
N LEU A 69 6.17 12.67 -10.31
CA LEU A 69 6.81 11.39 -10.01
C LEU A 69 5.79 10.27 -9.90
N ASN A 70 6.17 9.13 -10.48
CA ASN A 70 5.44 7.89 -10.32
C ASN A 70 5.60 7.40 -8.87
N GLN A 71 4.65 6.58 -8.40
CA GLN A 71 4.65 6.09 -7.01
C GLN A 71 5.98 5.45 -6.61
N LYS A 72 6.60 4.67 -7.51
CA LYS A 72 7.89 4.02 -7.25
C LYS A 72 9.03 5.03 -7.02
N GLU A 73 9.08 6.09 -7.81
CA GLU A 73 10.11 7.12 -7.72
C GLU A 73 9.95 7.93 -6.43
N LEU A 74 8.71 8.35 -6.14
CA LEU A 74 8.39 9.04 -4.90
C LEU A 74 8.69 8.17 -3.68
N LEU A 75 8.48 6.85 -3.78
CA LEU A 75 8.83 5.91 -2.73
C LEU A 75 10.34 5.78 -2.55
N SER A 76 11.12 5.73 -3.63
CA SER A 76 12.59 5.71 -3.55
C SER A 76 13.11 6.96 -2.84
N VAL A 77 12.56 8.13 -3.17
CA VAL A 77 12.86 9.39 -2.49
C VAL A 77 12.52 9.31 -1.00
N ALA A 78 11.32 8.84 -0.67
CA ALA A 78 10.91 8.63 0.72
C ALA A 78 11.89 7.71 1.45
N TYR A 79 12.34 6.62 0.82
CA TYR A 79 13.27 5.65 1.41
C TYR A 79 14.65 6.25 1.71
N VAL A 80 15.16 7.07 0.79
CA VAL A 80 16.43 7.80 0.99
C VAL A 80 16.30 8.76 2.17
N ILE A 81 15.20 9.52 2.22
CA ILE A 81 14.91 10.47 3.29
C ILE A 81 14.73 9.74 4.62
N SER A 82 13.98 8.64 4.64
CA SER A 82 13.68 7.86 5.84
C SER A 82 14.95 7.26 6.42
N ASN A 83 15.88 6.80 5.57
CA ASN A 83 17.21 6.35 6.00
C ASN A 83 18.07 7.48 6.58
N LYS A 84 17.89 8.72 6.11
CA LYS A 84 18.64 9.89 6.59
C LYS A 84 18.09 10.45 7.89
N CYS A 85 16.77 10.48 8.07
CA CYS A 85 16.13 10.99 9.28
C CYS A 85 15.80 9.90 10.32
N GLY A 86 16.00 8.62 9.98
CA GLY A 86 15.67 7.49 10.84
C GLY A 86 14.17 7.19 10.98
N ALA A 87 13.32 7.76 10.11
CA ALA A 87 11.89 7.50 10.12
C ALA A 87 11.57 6.15 9.44
N VAL A 88 10.51 5.49 9.91
CA VAL A 88 10.05 4.21 9.32
C VAL A 88 8.90 4.50 8.38
N ILE A 89 8.97 3.96 7.16
CA ILE A 89 7.88 4.05 6.18
C ILE A 89 6.95 2.86 6.38
N ASP A 90 5.69 3.16 6.69
CA ASP A 90 4.63 2.16 6.79
C ASP A 90 4.45 1.36 5.49
N ARG A 91 4.07 0.08 5.64
CA ARG A 91 3.70 -0.77 4.49
C ARG A 91 2.57 -0.13 3.67
N GLU A 92 1.66 0.55 4.36
CA GLU A 92 0.66 1.51 3.87
C GLU A 92 1.21 2.50 2.82
N ALA A 93 2.17 3.29 3.28
CA ALA A 93 2.80 4.35 2.51
C ALA A 93 3.58 3.77 1.31
N LYS A 94 4.17 2.57 1.44
CA LYS A 94 4.86 1.89 0.32
C LYS A 94 3.90 1.53 -0.83
N ARG A 95 2.65 1.17 -0.50
CA ARG A 95 1.68 0.65 -1.47
C ARG A 95 0.82 1.75 -2.12
N ARG A 96 0.71 2.96 -1.54
CA ARG A 96 -0.22 4.00 -2.04
C ARG A 96 0.37 5.41 -1.94
N LYS A 97 0.35 6.17 -3.05
CA LYS A 97 0.85 7.56 -3.13
C LYS A 97 0.19 8.49 -2.10
N ALA A 98 -1.12 8.38 -1.89
CA ALA A 98 -1.83 9.22 -0.92
C ALA A 98 -1.35 9.05 0.53
N ILE A 99 -1.12 7.79 0.96
CA ILE A 99 -0.60 7.49 2.31
C ILE A 99 0.87 7.90 2.41
N LEU A 100 1.63 7.78 1.33
CA LEU A 100 3.01 8.24 1.26
C LEU A 100 3.12 9.76 1.46
N VAL A 101 2.22 10.54 0.84
CA VAL A 101 2.14 11.99 1.04
C VAL A 101 1.79 12.33 2.49
N LYS A 102 0.86 11.60 3.11
CA LYS A 102 0.55 11.76 4.52
C LYS A 102 1.78 11.52 5.42
N TRP A 103 2.57 10.48 5.14
CA TRP A 103 3.82 10.24 5.87
C TRP A 103 4.82 11.39 5.71
N PHE A 104 4.92 11.96 4.50
CA PHE A 104 5.77 13.13 4.27
C PHE A 104 5.32 14.34 5.10
N ASP A 105 4.02 14.52 5.27
CA ASP A 105 3.42 15.60 6.06
C ASP A 105 3.65 15.42 7.56
N GLU A 106 3.46 14.21 8.07
CA GLU A 106 3.74 13.85 9.47
C GLU A 106 5.22 14.03 9.84
N ASN A 107 6.12 13.85 8.88
CA ASN A 107 7.57 13.97 9.09
C ASN A 107 8.15 15.26 8.47
N LEU A 108 7.33 16.21 8.05
CA LEU A 108 7.74 17.35 7.21
C LEU A 108 8.92 18.13 7.81
N GLU A 109 8.86 18.44 9.10
CA GLU A 109 9.92 19.19 9.80
C GLU A 109 11.28 18.47 9.74
N ALA A 110 11.27 17.14 9.88
CA ALA A 110 12.49 16.35 9.86
C ALA A 110 13.04 16.16 8.44
N ILE A 111 12.17 16.07 7.43
CA ILE A 111 12.56 15.76 6.05
C ILE A 111 12.87 17.00 5.20
N GLN A 112 12.27 18.15 5.53
CA GLN A 112 12.42 19.41 4.80
C GLN A 112 13.89 19.80 4.52
N PRO A 113 14.84 19.68 5.47
CA PRO A 113 16.24 19.99 5.18
C PRO A 113 16.87 19.05 4.14
N TYR A 114 16.41 17.81 4.05
CA TYR A 114 16.93 16.81 3.12
C TYR A 114 16.38 16.96 1.70
N PHE A 115 15.23 17.62 1.52
CA PHE A 115 14.68 17.87 0.19
C PHE A 115 15.66 18.60 -0.74
N LYS A 116 16.41 19.58 -0.23
CA LYS A 116 17.43 20.31 -1.00
C LYS A 116 18.64 19.44 -1.37
N SER A 117 18.88 18.36 -0.62
CA SER A 117 20.01 17.46 -0.86
C SER A 117 19.74 16.41 -1.93
N ILE A 118 18.47 16.23 -2.32
CA ILE A 118 18.05 15.17 -3.25
C ILE A 118 18.04 15.73 -4.66
N LYS A 119 18.91 15.17 -5.49
CA LYS A 119 18.90 15.37 -6.95
C LYS A 119 18.41 14.10 -7.61
N LEU A 120 17.40 14.24 -8.47
CA LEU A 120 16.89 13.15 -9.29
C LEU A 120 17.68 13.15 -10.59
N GLU A 121 18.50 12.12 -10.78
CA GLU A 121 19.20 11.89 -12.04
C GLU A 121 18.41 10.85 -12.84
N TYR A 122 17.90 11.27 -13.99
CA TYR A 122 17.29 10.36 -14.95
C TYR A 122 18.40 9.91 -15.90
N GLY A 123 18.79 8.64 -15.79
CA GLY A 123 19.72 8.03 -16.73
C GLY A 123 19.10 8.03 -18.13
N SER A 124 19.67 8.83 -19.01
CA SER A 124 19.40 8.89 -20.45
C SER A 124 19.90 7.64 -21.17
#